data_AF-A0A140NMM2-F1
#
_entry.id   AF-A0A140NMM2-F1
#
_cell.length_a   1.000
_cell.length_b   1.000
_cell.length_c   1.000
_cell.angle_alpha   90.00
_cell.angle_beta   90.00
_cell.angle_gamma   90.00
#
_symmetry.space_group_name_H-M   'P 1'
#
loop_
_entity.id
_entity.type
_entity.pdbx_description
1 polymer ?
#
loop_
_entity_poly.entity_id
_entity_poly.type
_entity_poly.pdbx_seq_one_letter_code
_entity_poly.pdbx_strand_id
1 'polypeptide(L)'
;MKNIKSVNSQIFRDIVAVNKQKEHEFNNGQDGAIILSLLVMFFTPFLLLNEARQLLHIDYSFAAMAGIAVVSFVLAAILYKAFNISQKFANKEISLNILLSMYVPNNKSEFENFKVEVKNQPARFFELVDEWVNTEKMTYAR
;
A
#
# COMPACT_ATOMS: atom_id res chain seq x y z
N MET A 1 -11.42 -10.58 24.20
CA MET A 1 -12.47 -9.75 23.55
C MET A 1 -12.15 -8.24 23.49
N LYS A 2 -11.41 -7.62 24.44
CA LYS A 2 -11.04 -6.19 24.38
C LYS A 2 -10.21 -5.81 23.12
N ASN A 3 -9.28 -6.65 22.69
CA ASN A 3 -8.45 -6.38 21.50
C ASN A 3 -9.19 -6.50 20.16
N ILE A 4 -10.20 -7.35 20.04
CA ILE A 4 -10.88 -7.56 18.75
C ILE A 4 -11.73 -6.32 18.39
N LYS A 5 -12.41 -5.73 19.38
CA LYS A 5 -13.17 -4.49 19.19
C LYS A 5 -12.25 -3.31 18.83
N SER A 6 -11.06 -3.21 19.44
CA SER A 6 -10.12 -2.13 19.11
C SER A 6 -9.55 -2.29 17.70
N VAL A 7 -9.20 -3.50 17.29
CA VAL A 7 -8.71 -3.80 15.93
C VAL A 7 -9.78 -3.51 14.88
N ASN A 8 -11.01 -3.97 15.09
CA ASN A 8 -12.11 -3.73 14.15
C ASN A 8 -12.41 -2.21 14.00
N SER A 9 -12.38 -1.48 15.11
CA SER A 9 -12.56 -0.02 15.08
C SER A 9 -11.43 0.71 14.35
N GLN A 10 -10.20 0.19 14.44
CA GLN A 10 -9.06 0.74 13.71
C GLN A 10 -9.23 0.51 12.20
N ILE A 11 -9.58 -0.72 11.81
CA ILE A 11 -9.84 -1.06 10.40
C ILE A 11 -10.93 -0.15 9.84
N PHE A 12 -12.02 0.07 10.58
CA PHE A 12 -13.08 1.00 10.14
C PHE A 12 -12.58 2.44 9.99
N ARG A 13 -11.77 2.94 10.93
CA ARG A 13 -11.14 4.26 10.80
C ARG A 13 -10.27 4.35 9.54
N ASP A 14 -9.52 3.30 9.23
CA ASP A 14 -8.65 3.26 8.05
C ASP A 14 -9.49 3.23 6.76
N ILE A 15 -10.59 2.47 6.72
CA ILE A 15 -11.56 2.50 5.61
C ILE A 15 -12.08 3.92 5.40
N VAL A 16 -12.53 4.59 6.47
CA VAL A 16 -13.05 5.96 6.40
C VAL A 16 -11.98 6.94 5.90
N ALA A 17 -10.75 6.80 6.38
CA ALA A 17 -9.64 7.67 5.99
C ALA A 17 -9.28 7.51 4.51
N VAL A 18 -9.20 6.27 4.01
CA VAL A 18 -8.94 5.97 2.59
C VAL A 18 -10.10 6.43 1.73
N ASN A 19 -11.34 6.12 2.12
CA ASN A 19 -12.53 6.45 1.35
C ASN A 19 -12.67 7.96 1.10
N LYS A 20 -12.38 8.79 2.12
CA LYS A 20 -12.51 10.25 2.07
C LYS A 20 -11.59 10.94 1.03
N GLN A 21 -10.46 10.33 0.69
CA GLN A 21 -9.52 10.91 -0.26
C GLN A 21 -10.01 10.71 -1.70
N LYS A 22 -9.73 11.64 -2.62
CA LYS A 22 -10.04 11.38 -4.03
C LYS A 22 -9.13 10.28 -4.57
N GLU A 23 -9.64 9.48 -5.50
CA GLU A 23 -8.91 8.33 -6.05
C GLU A 23 -7.54 8.71 -6.60
N HIS A 24 -7.47 9.72 -7.47
CA HIS A 24 -6.23 10.16 -8.06
C HIS A 24 -5.23 10.72 -7.03
N GLU A 25 -5.70 11.41 -5.99
CA GLU A 25 -4.84 11.93 -4.91
C GLU A 25 -4.20 10.79 -4.12
N PHE A 26 -5.02 9.78 -3.76
CA PHE A 26 -4.53 8.60 -3.05
C PHE A 26 -3.53 7.82 -3.91
N ASN A 27 -3.91 7.49 -5.15
CA ASN A 27 -3.07 6.69 -6.06
C ASN A 27 -1.74 7.39 -6.37
N ASN A 28 -1.75 8.70 -6.63
CA ASN A 28 -0.52 9.47 -6.82
C ASN A 28 0.38 9.45 -5.58
N GLY A 29 -0.22 9.49 -4.38
CA GLY A 29 0.52 9.34 -3.13
C GLY A 29 1.20 7.96 -3.01
N GLN A 30 0.50 6.89 -3.38
CA GLN A 30 1.06 5.54 -3.38
C GLN A 30 2.17 5.37 -4.43
N ASP A 31 1.95 5.86 -5.66
CA ASP A 31 2.94 5.82 -6.73
C ASP A 31 4.21 6.58 -6.33
N GLY A 32 4.05 7.78 -5.73
CA GLY A 32 5.16 8.54 -5.18
C GLY A 32 5.94 7.77 -4.11
N ALA A 33 5.24 7.06 -3.21
CA ALA A 33 5.88 6.24 -2.19
C ALA A 33 6.61 5.02 -2.79
N ILE A 34 6.08 4.40 -3.84
CA ILE A 34 6.74 3.31 -4.59
C ILE A 34 8.02 3.82 -5.22
N ILE A 35 7.96 4.94 -5.96
CA ILE A 35 9.11 5.54 -6.63
C ILE A 35 10.19 5.87 -5.60
N LEU A 36 9.83 6.56 -4.51
CA LEU A 36 10.77 6.92 -3.46
C LEU A 36 11.41 5.68 -2.82
N SER A 37 10.62 4.63 -2.57
CA SER A 37 11.12 3.36 -2.03
C SER A 37 12.13 2.71 -2.98
N LEU A 38 11.84 2.67 -4.28
CA LEU A 38 12.75 2.13 -5.30
C LEU A 38 14.06 2.91 -5.38
N LEU A 39 13.99 4.24 -5.33
CA LEU A 39 15.19 5.09 -5.31
C LEU A 39 16.06 4.78 -4.10
N VAL A 40 15.48 4.71 -2.90
CA VAL A 40 16.24 4.40 -1.67
C VAL A 40 16.83 2.98 -1.73
N MET A 41 16.06 2.00 -2.19
CA MET A 41 16.52 0.61 -2.34
C MET A 41 17.65 0.45 -3.35
N PHE A 42 17.73 1.29 -4.36
CA PHE A 42 18.82 1.28 -5.34
C PHE A 42 20.04 2.07 -4.85
N PHE A 43 19.83 3.33 -4.42
CA PHE A 43 20.93 4.23 -4.10
C PHE A 43 21.65 3.85 -2.80
N THR A 44 20.95 3.27 -1.82
CA THR A 44 21.60 2.89 -0.56
C THR A 44 22.67 1.81 -0.79
N PRO A 45 22.37 0.67 -1.44
CA PRO A 45 23.40 -0.29 -1.82
C PRO A 45 24.46 0.28 -2.75
N PHE A 46 24.06 1.12 -3.72
CA PHE A 46 25.00 1.74 -4.65
C PHE A 46 26.07 2.55 -3.94
N LEU A 47 25.65 3.42 -3.02
CA LEU A 47 26.56 4.24 -2.22
C LEU A 47 27.45 3.37 -1.35
N LEU A 48 26.89 2.37 -0.65
CA LEU A 48 27.66 1.46 0.19
C LEU A 48 28.70 0.66 -0.59
N LEU A 49 28.36 0.17 -1.78
CA LEU A 49 29.27 -0.55 -2.65
C LEU A 49 30.35 0.36 -3.24
N ASN A 50 30.03 1.63 -3.52
CA ASN A 50 31.03 2.60 -3.96
C ASN A 50 32.03 2.96 -2.84
N GLU A 51 31.57 3.07 -1.59
CA GLU A 51 32.46 3.23 -0.43
C GLU A 51 33.33 1.98 -0.23
N ALA A 52 32.74 0.78 -0.34
CA ALA A 52 33.49 -0.47 -0.27
C ALA A 52 34.56 -0.57 -1.38
N ARG A 53 34.24 -0.14 -2.61
CA ARG A 53 35.20 -0.04 -3.72
C ARG A 53 36.39 0.84 -3.33
N GLN A 54 36.13 2.01 -2.74
CA GLN A 54 37.18 2.93 -2.30
C GLN A 54 38.05 2.31 -1.20
N LEU A 55 37.45 1.66 -0.21
CA LEU A 55 38.17 0.97 0.87
C LEU A 55 39.04 -0.19 0.36
N LEU A 56 38.60 -0.88 -0.68
CA LEU A 56 39.33 -1.98 -1.31
C LEU A 56 40.34 -1.52 -2.36
N HIS A 57 40.54 -0.21 -2.51
CA HIS A 57 41.42 0.38 -3.53
C HIS A 57 41.12 -0.10 -4.96
N ILE A 58 39.86 -0.41 -5.26
CA ILE A 58 39.43 -0.76 -6.61
C ILE A 58 39.31 0.53 -7.42
N ASP A 59 39.99 0.59 -8.56
CA ASP A 59 40.02 1.76 -9.42
C ASP A 59 38.62 2.21 -9.84
N TYR A 60 38.44 3.53 -9.90
CA TYR A 60 37.23 4.15 -10.41
C TYR A 60 37.19 4.04 -11.93
N SER A 61 36.73 2.88 -12.42
CA SER A 61 36.59 2.57 -13.84
C SER A 61 35.12 2.41 -14.23
N PHE A 62 34.83 2.56 -15.53
CA PHE A 62 33.48 2.30 -16.05
C PHE A 62 32.99 0.89 -15.69
N ALA A 63 33.85 -0.13 -15.79
CA ALA A 63 33.51 -1.50 -15.47
C ALA A 63 33.14 -1.68 -13.99
N ALA A 64 33.89 -1.04 -13.06
CA ALA A 64 33.58 -1.08 -11.64
C ALA A 64 32.23 -0.42 -11.33
N MET A 65 31.98 0.76 -11.90
CA MET A 65 30.72 1.49 -11.67
C MET A 65 29.51 0.78 -12.29
N ALA A 66 29.68 0.20 -13.48
CA ALA A 66 28.66 -0.64 -14.10
C ALA A 66 28.36 -1.87 -13.24
N GLY A 67 29.39 -2.54 -12.69
CA GLY A 67 29.23 -3.65 -11.76
C GLY A 67 28.44 -3.27 -10.50
N ILE A 68 28.81 -2.15 -9.86
CA ILE A 68 28.10 -1.63 -8.68
C ILE A 68 26.63 -1.33 -9.03
N ALA A 69 26.36 -0.69 -10.17
CA ALA A 69 25.00 -0.38 -10.61
C ALA A 69 24.17 -1.66 -10.83
N VAL A 70 24.73 -2.68 -11.49
CA VAL A 70 24.06 -3.96 -11.72
C VAL A 70 23.74 -4.66 -10.40
N VAL A 71 24.72 -4.76 -9.48
CA VAL A 71 24.49 -5.37 -8.17
C VAL A 71 23.43 -4.62 -7.38
N SER A 72 23.46 -3.28 -7.40
CA SER A 72 22.47 -2.45 -6.72
C SER A 72 21.06 -2.62 -7.29
N PHE A 73 20.94 -2.78 -8.61
CA PHE A 73 19.68 -3.05 -9.26
C PHE A 73 19.12 -4.42 -8.89
N VAL A 74 19.97 -5.46 -8.87
CA VAL A 74 19.59 -6.81 -8.42
C VAL A 74 19.12 -6.78 -6.97
N LEU A 75 19.85 -6.08 -6.09
CA LEU A 75 19.45 -5.91 -4.69
C LEU A 75 18.13 -5.17 -4.57
N ALA A 76 17.93 -4.08 -5.32
CA ALA A 76 16.66 -3.35 -5.31
C ALA A 76 15.49 -4.25 -5.76
N ALA A 77 15.67 -5.09 -6.77
CA ALA A 77 14.66 -6.04 -7.23
C ALA A 77 14.34 -7.11 -6.16
N ILE A 78 15.37 -7.61 -5.45
CA ILE A 78 15.19 -8.54 -4.32
C ILE A 78 14.41 -7.86 -3.19
N LEU A 79 14.81 -6.65 -2.79
CA LEU A 79 14.16 -5.90 -1.71
C LEU A 79 12.72 -5.52 -2.05
N TYR A 80 12.45 -5.14 -3.31
CA TYR A 80 11.10 -4.84 -3.79
C TYR A 80 10.14 -6.01 -3.56
N LYS A 81 10.61 -7.24 -3.89
CA LYS A 81 9.85 -8.47 -3.64
C LYS A 81 9.79 -8.82 -2.16
N ALA A 82 10.92 -8.76 -1.45
CA ALA A 82 10.99 -9.13 -0.03
C ALA A 82 10.08 -8.25 0.85
N PHE A 83 9.94 -6.97 0.52
CA PHE A 83 9.09 -6.03 1.25
C PHE A 83 7.68 -5.89 0.68
N ASN A 84 7.31 -6.66 -0.34
CA ASN A 84 5.99 -6.61 -0.99
C ASN A 84 5.53 -5.17 -1.30
N ILE A 85 6.41 -4.37 -1.91
CA ILE A 85 6.19 -2.92 -2.09
C ILE A 85 4.88 -2.61 -2.83
N SER A 86 4.52 -3.40 -3.84
CA SER A 86 3.26 -3.25 -4.58
C SER A 86 2.01 -3.45 -3.72
N GLN A 87 2.05 -4.37 -2.74
CA GLN A 87 0.93 -4.60 -1.83
C GLN A 87 0.88 -3.52 -0.74
N LYS A 88 2.06 -3.08 -0.27
CA LYS A 88 2.18 -2.09 0.79
C LYS A 88 1.67 -0.70 0.35
N PHE A 89 1.89 -0.36 -0.91
CA PHE A 89 1.45 0.89 -1.51
C PHE A 89 0.43 0.61 -2.63
N ALA A 90 -0.54 -0.26 -2.34
CA ALA A 90 -1.57 -0.61 -3.29
C ALA A 90 -2.48 0.59 -3.59
N ASN A 91 -3.02 0.66 -4.81
CA ASN A 91 -3.97 1.71 -5.19
C ASN A 91 -5.23 1.71 -4.29
N LYS A 92 -6.05 2.75 -4.43
CA LYS A 92 -7.22 2.98 -3.57
C LYS A 92 -8.19 1.80 -3.57
N GLU A 93 -8.50 1.26 -4.75
CA GLU A 93 -9.42 0.14 -4.89
C GLU A 93 -8.94 -1.10 -4.15
N ILE A 94 -7.68 -1.51 -4.39
CA ILE A 94 -7.08 -2.68 -3.74
C ILE A 94 -6.99 -2.45 -2.23
N SER A 95 -6.56 -1.26 -1.80
CA SER A 95 -6.47 -0.90 -0.38
C SER A 95 -7.82 -1.01 0.32
N LEU A 96 -8.90 -0.49 -0.28
CA LEU A 96 -10.25 -0.60 0.27
C LEU A 96 -10.73 -2.05 0.29
N ASN A 97 -10.53 -2.82 -0.77
CA ASN A 97 -10.92 -4.24 -0.80
C ASN A 97 -10.22 -5.06 0.30
N ILE A 98 -8.92 -4.83 0.52
CA ILE A 98 -8.18 -5.47 1.62
C ILE A 98 -8.79 -5.08 2.96
N LEU A 99 -9.00 -3.79 3.22
CA LEU A 99 -9.57 -3.32 4.48
C LEU A 99 -11.00 -3.86 4.72
N LEU A 100 -11.85 -3.85 3.70
CA LEU A 100 -13.22 -4.38 3.76
C LEU A 100 -13.23 -5.89 4.04
N SER A 101 -12.28 -6.65 3.48
CA SER A 101 -12.17 -8.09 3.75
C SER A 101 -11.78 -8.42 5.19
N MET A 102 -11.05 -7.52 5.87
CA MET A 102 -10.63 -7.68 7.26
C MET A 102 -11.67 -7.13 8.25
N TYR A 103 -12.62 -6.34 7.78
CA TYR A 103 -13.61 -5.67 8.61
C TYR A 103 -14.76 -6.62 9.01
N VAL A 104 -15.17 -6.52 10.27
CA VAL A 104 -16.37 -7.19 10.81
C VAL A 104 -17.49 -6.16 10.92
N PRO A 105 -18.53 -6.22 10.08
CA PRO A 105 -19.59 -5.21 10.07
C PRO A 105 -20.51 -5.32 11.29
N ASN A 106 -20.99 -4.17 11.76
CA ASN A 106 -22.03 -4.09 12.78
C ASN A 106 -23.38 -4.55 12.22
N ASN A 107 -23.70 -4.18 10.97
CA ASN A 107 -24.85 -4.67 10.24
C ASN A 107 -24.45 -5.65 9.14
N LYS A 108 -24.46 -6.96 9.45
CA LYS A 108 -24.08 -8.01 8.50
C LYS A 108 -24.96 -8.05 7.25
N SER A 109 -26.28 -7.84 7.40
CA SER A 109 -27.21 -7.92 6.26
C SER A 109 -26.93 -6.83 5.24
N GLU A 110 -26.65 -5.62 5.72
CA GLU A 110 -26.35 -4.49 4.87
C GLU A 110 -24.99 -4.65 4.18
N PHE A 111 -23.99 -5.16 4.90
CA PHE A 111 -22.68 -5.43 4.29
C PHE A 111 -22.74 -6.50 3.20
N GLU A 112 -23.58 -7.54 3.36
CA GLU A 112 -23.77 -8.53 2.30
C GLU A 112 -24.52 -7.94 1.08
N ASN A 113 -25.50 -7.07 1.30
CA ASN A 113 -26.15 -6.35 0.19
C ASN A 113 -25.14 -5.48 -0.57
N PHE A 114 -24.30 -4.72 0.14
CA PHE A 114 -23.21 -3.95 -0.43
C PHE A 114 -22.29 -4.82 -1.30
N LYS A 115 -21.87 -6.01 -0.82
CA LYS A 115 -21.02 -6.93 -1.61
C LYS A 115 -21.71 -7.40 -2.89
N VAL A 116 -23.01 -7.69 -2.83
CA VAL A 116 -23.79 -8.09 -4.01
C VAL A 116 -23.88 -6.95 -5.01
N GLU A 117 -24.12 -5.73 -4.54
CA GLU A 117 -24.17 -4.53 -5.39
C GLU A 117 -22.83 -4.22 -6.04
N VAL A 118 -21.72 -4.31 -5.31
CA VAL A 118 -20.36 -4.16 -5.86
C VAL A 118 -20.10 -5.20 -6.96
N LYS A 119 -20.52 -6.45 -6.76
CA LYS A 119 -20.36 -7.51 -7.77
C LYS A 119 -21.19 -7.22 -9.03
N ASN A 120 -22.38 -6.66 -8.87
CA ASN A 120 -23.28 -6.37 -9.98
C ASN A 120 -22.92 -5.05 -10.70
N GLN A 121 -22.32 -4.09 -10.00
CA GLN A 121 -22.01 -2.74 -10.49
C GLN A 121 -20.58 -2.33 -10.11
N PRO A 122 -19.53 -3.03 -10.62
CA PRO A 122 -18.15 -2.78 -10.22
C PRO A 122 -17.67 -1.36 -10.54
N ALA A 123 -18.21 -0.72 -11.58
CA ALA A 123 -17.89 0.66 -11.93
C ALA A 123 -18.29 1.69 -10.85
N ARG A 124 -19.24 1.33 -9.97
CA ARG A 124 -19.71 2.18 -8.87
C ARG A 124 -19.05 1.84 -7.53
N PHE A 125 -17.96 1.07 -7.54
CA PHE A 125 -17.30 0.59 -6.33
C PHE A 125 -17.08 1.70 -5.27
N PHE A 126 -16.49 2.83 -5.65
CA PHE A 126 -16.23 3.92 -4.70
C PHE A 126 -17.50 4.60 -4.18
N GLU A 127 -18.54 4.73 -5.02
CA GLU A 127 -19.84 5.27 -4.59
C GLU A 127 -20.50 4.33 -3.58
N LEU A 128 -20.53 3.03 -3.87
CA LEU A 128 -21.13 2.01 -3.01
C LEU A 128 -20.39 1.88 -1.68
N VAL A 129 -19.05 2.02 -1.69
CA VAL A 129 -18.26 2.07 -0.44
C VAL A 129 -18.61 3.31 0.37
N ASP A 130 -18.77 4.48 -0.25
CA ASP A 130 -19.14 5.70 0.47
C ASP A 130 -20.54 5.61 1.10
N GLU A 131 -21.52 5.13 0.33
CA GLU A 131 -22.89 4.88 0.79
C GLU A 131 -22.88 3.95 2.02
N TRP A 132 -22.23 2.79 1.91
CA TRP A 132 -22.12 1.84 3.01
C TRP A 132 -21.38 2.41 4.23
N VAL A 133 -20.24 3.11 4.02
CA VAL A 133 -19.48 3.75 5.10
C VAL A 133 -20.35 4.75 5.86
N ASN A 134 -21.19 5.50 5.16
CA ASN A 134 -22.08 6.48 5.78
C ASN A 134 -23.16 5.82 6.63
N THR A 135 -23.74 4.69 6.21
CA THR A 135 -24.66 3.93 7.07
C THR A 135 -23.95 3.29 8.25
N GLU A 136 -22.79 2.64 8.02
CA GLU A 136 -22.05 1.96 9.08
C GLU A 136 -21.60 2.95 10.17
N LYS A 137 -21.21 4.19 9.81
CA LYS A 137 -20.90 5.25 10.80
C LYS A 137 -22.06 5.52 11.76
N MET A 138 -23.31 5.46 11.30
CA MET A 138 -24.49 5.69 12.15
C MET A 138 -24.62 4.61 13.23
N THR A 139 -24.09 3.41 12.99
CA THR A 139 -24.09 2.31 13.97
C THR A 139 -23.06 2.49 15.08
N TYR A 140 -22.00 3.29 14.86
CA TYR A 140 -21.00 3.64 15.88
C TYR A 140 -21.39 4.86 16.74
N ALA A 141 -22.32 5.67 16.27
CA ALA A 141 -22.84 6.83 17.00
C ALA A 141 -24.00 6.48 17.96
N ARG A 142 -24.50 5.24 17.91
CA ARG A 142 -25.51 4.68 18.80
C ARG A 142 -24.85 3.84 19.90
#